data_AF-A0A239H940-F1
#
_entry.id   AF-A0A239H940-F1
#
_cell.length_a   1.000
_cell.length_b   1.000
_cell.length_c   1.000
_cell.angle_alpha   90.00
_cell.angle_beta   90.00
_cell.angle_gamma   90.00
#
_symmetry.space_group_name_H-M   'P 1'
#
loop_
_entity.id
_entity.type
_entity.pdbx_description
1 polymer ?
#
loop_
_entity_poly.entity_id
_entity_poly.type
_entity_poly.pdbx_seq_one_letter_code
_entity_poly.pdbx_strand_id
1 'polypeptide(L)' 'MNEVNKDICLDYEERHRIADEEIINLIEEKYGVEKGFLHLLERQKMNKILSDLKTINGVTIRQLVRVTGVSKFMVEKA' A
#
# COMPACT_ATOMS: atom_id res chain seq x y z
N MET A 1 -8.12 17.69 43.19
CA MET A 1 -9.04 17.59 42.03
C MET A 1 -8.27 16.88 40.93
N ASN A 2 -8.57 15.60 40.70
CA ASN A 2 -7.97 14.85 39.59
C ASN A 2 -8.82 15.12 38.36
N GLU A 3 -8.32 15.92 37.44
CA GLU A 3 -8.94 16.07 36.13
C GLU A 3 -8.89 14.72 35.41
N VAL A 4 -10.07 14.16 35.16
CA VAL A 4 -10.23 12.96 34.36
C VAL A 4 -9.96 13.37 32.92
N ASN A 5 -8.79 12.98 32.40
CA ASN A 5 -8.44 13.21 31.01
C ASN A 5 -9.50 12.53 30.12
N LYS A 6 -10.26 13.36 29.38
CA LYS A 6 -11.23 12.95 28.35
C LYS A 6 -10.59 13.00 26.97
N ASP A 7 -9.33 12.58 26.85
CA ASP A 7 -8.75 12.31 25.55
C ASP A 7 -9.54 11.15 24.94
N ILE A 8 -10.53 11.54 24.14
CA ILE A 8 -11.18 10.69 23.17
C ILE A 8 -10.05 10.35 22.20
N CYS A 9 -9.35 9.23 22.46
CA CYS A 9 -8.41 8.66 21.53
C CYS A 9 -9.08 8.65 20.16
N LEU A 10 -8.55 9.49 19.26
CA LEU A 10 -9.05 9.71 17.90
C LEU A 10 -9.57 8.40 17.34
N ASP A 11 -10.84 8.41 16.96
CA ASP A 11 -11.57 7.41 16.19
C ASP A 11 -10.63 6.34 15.65
N TYR A 12 -10.54 5.24 16.41
CA TYR A 12 -9.93 4.01 15.93
C TYR A 12 -10.88 3.45 14.89
N GLU A 13 -10.97 4.11 13.72
CA GLU A 13 -11.36 3.43 12.50
C GLU A 13 -10.43 2.23 12.45
N GLU A 14 -11.02 1.05 12.53
CA GLU A 14 -10.35 -0.22 12.42
C GLU A 14 -9.70 -0.27 11.04
N ARG A 15 -8.55 0.39 10.91
CA ARG A 15 -7.75 0.41 9.70
C ARG A 15 -7.27 -1.01 9.58
N HIS A 16 -7.99 -1.82 8.81
CA HIS A 16 -7.48 -3.04 8.23
C HIS A 16 -6.18 -2.62 7.53
N ARG A 17 -5.04 -2.82 8.20
CA ARG A 17 -3.73 -2.50 7.64
C ARG A 17 -3.17 -3.83 7.21
N ILE A 18 -3.23 -4.09 5.92
CA ILE A 18 -2.49 -5.18 5.31
C ILE A 18 -0.99 -4.94 5.54
N ALA A 19 -0.25 -5.96 5.90
CA ALA A 19 1.20 -5.86 6.10
C ALA A 19 1.91 -5.69 4.75
N ASP A 20 3.08 -5.05 4.77
CA ASP A 20 3.91 -4.92 3.57
C ASP A 20 4.28 -6.29 3.00
N GLU A 21 4.53 -7.28 3.87
CA GLU A 21 4.85 -8.66 3.50
C GLU A 21 3.70 -9.33 2.73
N GLU A 22 2.45 -9.10 3.14
CA GLU A 22 1.28 -9.63 2.42
C GLU A 22 1.15 -9.01 1.03
N ILE A 23 1.44 -7.71 0.90
CA ILE A 23 1.47 -7.05 -0.41
C ILE A 23 2.60 -7.62 -1.29
N ILE A 24 3.78 -7.86 -0.71
CA ILE A 24 4.92 -8.44 -1.43
C ILE A 24 4.57 -9.84 -1.93
N ASN A 25 4.08 -10.71 -1.06
CA ASN A 25 3.70 -12.08 -1.42
C ASN A 25 2.63 -12.07 -2.52
N LEU A 26 1.62 -11.19 -2.41
CA LEU A 26 0.60 -11.05 -3.46
C LEU A 26 1.20 -10.62 -4.81
N ILE A 27 2.16 -9.68 -4.80
CA ILE A 27 2.82 -9.22 -6.02
C ILE A 27 3.61 -10.36 -6.67
N GLU A 28 4.35 -11.11 -5.86
CA GLU A 28 5.16 -12.25 -6.31
C GLU A 28 4.28 -13.39 -6.85
N GLU A 29 3.24 -13.78 -6.11
CA GLU A 29 2.33 -14.87 -6.50
C GLU A 29 1.50 -14.54 -7.74
N LYS A 30 0.92 -13.32 -7.80
CA LYS A 30 -0.03 -12.95 -8.85
C LYS A 30 0.64 -12.45 -10.13
N TYR A 31 1.78 -11.78 -10.00
CA TYR A 31 2.43 -11.11 -11.14
C TYR A 31 3.83 -11.65 -11.45
N GLY A 32 4.42 -12.48 -10.58
CA GLY A 32 5.78 -13.00 -10.76
C GLY A 32 6.84 -11.92 -10.70
N VAL A 33 6.62 -10.89 -9.88
CA VAL A 33 7.51 -9.73 -9.76
C VAL A 33 8.08 -9.68 -8.36
N GLU A 34 9.41 -9.69 -8.25
CA GLU A 34 10.10 -9.55 -6.98
C GLU A 34 9.88 -8.16 -6.36
N LYS A 35 9.92 -8.10 -5.03
CA LYS A 35 9.85 -6.84 -4.27
C LYS A 35 10.77 -5.77 -4.86
N GLY A 36 10.22 -4.58 -5.07
CA GLY A 36 10.99 -3.42 -5.53
C GLY A 36 11.31 -3.42 -7.02
N PHE A 37 10.99 -4.46 -7.80
CA PHE A 37 11.27 -4.52 -9.24
C PHE A 37 10.10 -4.08 -10.13
N LEU A 38 8.94 -3.73 -9.55
CA LEU A 38 7.76 -3.33 -10.31
C LEU A 38 8.02 -2.11 -11.21
N HIS A 39 8.90 -1.20 -10.79
CA HIS A 39 9.30 -0.03 -11.56
C HIS A 39 10.07 -0.33 -12.86
N LEU A 40 10.61 -1.55 -13.02
CA LEU A 40 11.30 -2.00 -14.23
C LEU A 40 10.35 -2.53 -15.31
N LEU A 41 9.07 -2.75 -14.97
CA LEU A 41 8.09 -3.20 -15.94
C LEU A 41 7.73 -2.08 -16.92
N GLU A 42 7.23 -2.46 -18.09
CA GLU A 42 6.61 -1.52 -19.01
C GLU A 42 5.49 -0.74 -18.33
N ARG A 43 5.39 0.55 -18.65
CA ARG A 43 4.49 1.49 -17.97
C ARG A 43 3.03 1.03 -17.93
N GLN A 44 2.54 0.41 -19.01
CA GLN A 44 1.16 -0.10 -19.06
C GLN A 44 0.95 -1.25 -18.07
N LYS A 45 1.89 -2.20 -18.01
CA LYS A 45 1.85 -3.34 -17.09
C LYS A 45 1.99 -2.88 -15.63
N MET A 46 2.94 -1.99 -15.35
CA MET A 46 3.13 -1.39 -14.04
C MET A 46 1.87 -0.67 -13.55
N ASN A 47 1.28 0.18 -14.40
CA ASN A 47 0.05 0.91 -14.04
C ASN A 47 -1.09 -0.05 -13.71
N LYS A 48 -1.32 -1.08 -14.54
CA LYS A 48 -2.36 -2.07 -14.28
C LYS A 48 -2.18 -2.75 -12.92
N ILE A 49 -0.96 -3.14 -12.57
CA ILE A 49 -0.66 -3.76 -11.28
C ILE A 49 -0.91 -2.78 -10.13
N LEU A 50 -0.49 -1.51 -10.26
CA LEU A 50 -0.74 -0.49 -9.25
C LEU A 50 -2.24 -0.20 -9.06
N SER A 51 -3.01 -0.13 -10.16
CA SER A 51 -4.47 0.05 -10.08
C SER A 51 -5.11 -1.15 -9.35
N ASP A 52 -4.71 -2.38 -9.68
CA ASP A 52 -5.20 -3.58 -8.99
C ASP A 52 -4.86 -3.55 -7.49
N LEU A 53 -3.62 -3.24 -7.12
CA LEU A 53 -3.19 -3.21 -5.71
C LEU A 53 -3.92 -2.13 -4.88
N LYS A 54 -4.32 -1.02 -5.50
CA LYS A 54 -5.12 0.03 -4.84
C LYS A 54 -6.55 -0.41 -4.51
N THR A 55 -7.07 -1.43 -5.18
CA THR A 55 -8.41 -1.96 -4.87
C THR A 55 -8.44 -2.79 -3.59
N ILE A 56 -7.26 -3.17 -3.07
CA ILE A 56 -7.14 -3.97 -1.86
C ILE A 56 -7.44 -3.07 -0.65
N ASN A 57 -8.46 -3.45 0.11
CA ASN A 57 -8.81 -2.74 1.33
C ASN A 57 -7.61 -2.72 2.29
N GLY A 58 -7.27 -1.55 2.80
CA GLY A 58 -6.18 -1.40 3.75
C GLY A 58 -4.80 -1.12 3.17
N VAL A 59 -4.63 -1.18 1.85
CA VAL A 59 -3.39 -0.74 1.19
C VAL A 59 -3.31 0.78 1.20
N THR A 60 -2.14 1.30 1.57
CA THR A 60 -1.86 2.74 1.45
C THR A 60 -0.85 3.05 0.35
N ILE A 61 -0.94 4.25 -0.22
CA ILE A 61 0.02 4.75 -1.23
C ILE A 61 1.47 4.63 -0.73
N ARG A 62 1.74 4.88 0.55
CA ARG A 62 3.07 4.77 1.14
C ARG A 62 3.61 3.34 1.14
N GLN A 63 2.75 2.36 1.38
CA GLN A 63 3.14 0.95 1.33
C GLN A 63 3.46 0.57 -0.11
N LEU A 64 2.62 0.96 -1.06
CA LEU A 64 2.88 0.75 -2.48
C LEU A 64 4.22 1.34 -2.92
N VAL A 65 4.52 2.58 -2.58
CA VAL A 65 5.84 3.19 -2.89
C VAL A 65 7.00 2.34 -2.33
N ARG A 66 6.88 1.87 -1.10
CA ARG A 66 7.92 1.11 -0.40
C ARG A 66 8.12 -0.29 -0.99
N VAL A 67 7.05 -1.01 -1.30
CA VAL A 67 7.12 -2.41 -1.75
C VAL A 67 7.34 -2.54 -3.26
N THR A 68 6.92 -1.55 -4.05
CA THR A 68 7.01 -1.59 -5.53
C THR A 68 8.24 -0.89 -6.10
N GLY A 69 8.87 0.01 -5.33
CA GLY A 69 9.96 0.87 -5.82
C GLY A 69 9.49 1.98 -6.77
N VAL A 70 8.18 2.11 -6.99
CA VAL A 70 7.59 3.13 -7.86
C VAL A 70 7.46 4.45 -7.11
N SER A 71 7.80 5.56 -7.76
CA SER A 71 7.70 6.89 -7.15
C SER A 71 6.26 7.22 -6.74
N LYS A 72 6.10 8.00 -5.65
CA LYS A 72 4.78 8.40 -5.14
C LYS A 72 3.86 8.96 -6.22
N PHE A 73 4.36 9.87 -7.06
CA PHE A 73 3.59 10.48 -8.14
C PHE A 73 3.07 9.44 -9.15
N MET A 74 3.89 8.45 -9.49
CA MET A 74 3.50 7.39 -10.41
C MET A 74 2.48 6.45 -9.78
N VAL A 75 2.67 6.11 -8.50
CA VAL A 75 1.67 5.34 -7.74
C VAL A 75 0.35 6.09 -7.68
N GLU A 76 0.32 7.39 -7.38
CA GLU A 76 -0.92 8.18 -7.30
C GLU A 76 -1.66 8.25 -8.64
N LYS A 77 -0.93 8.35 -9.75
CA LYS A 77 -1.48 8.50 -11.10
C LYS A 77 -1.99 7.22 -11.75
N ALA A 78 -1.44 6.06 -11.37
CA ALA A 78 -1.85 4.74 -11.88
C ALA A 78 -3.26 4.35 -11.42
#